data_AF-A0A7R9LVA8-F1
#
_entry.id   AF-A0A7R9LVA8-F1
#
_cell.length_a   1.000
_cell.length_b   1.000
_cell.length_c   1.000
_cell.angle_alpha   90.00
_cell.angle_beta   90.00
_cell.angle_gamma   90.00
#
_symmetry.space_group_name_H-M   'P 1'
#
loop_
_entity.id
_entity.type
_entity.pdbx_description
1 polymer ?
#
loop_
_entity_poly.entity_id
_entity_poly.type
_entity_poly.pdbx_seq_one_letter_code
_entity_poly.pdbx_strand_id
1 'polypeptide(L)' 'MSSEAFVTLVTNDTYSMGALVLAHSLRETNTRAQLVVLITPGVTDHMKYSQLLFPSVPIIH' A
#
# COMPACT_ATOMS: atom_id res chain seq x y z
N MET A 1 -9.49 -12.80 11.83
CA MET A 1 -8.62 -12.19 10.80
C MET A 1 -8.95 -12.88 9.48
N SER A 2 -9.15 -12.15 8.38
CA SER A 2 -9.26 -12.82 7.07
C SER A 2 -7.94 -13.51 6.77
N SER A 3 -7.99 -14.68 6.12
CA SER A 3 -6.78 -15.41 5.71
C SER A 3 -6.17 -14.88 4.41
N GLU A 4 -6.73 -13.77 3.89
CA GLU A 4 -6.49 -13.26 2.55
C GLU A 4 -5.95 -11.83 2.64
N ALA A 5 -4.94 -11.55 1.82
CA ALA A 5 -4.30 -10.25 1.72
C ALA A 5 -4.06 -9.87 0.25
N PHE A 6 -4.32 -8.60 -0.08
CA PHE A 6 -3.91 -7.97 -1.33
C PHE A 6 -2.50 -7.42 -1.14
N VAL A 7 -1.55 -7.93 -1.93
CA VAL A 7 -0.15 -7.51 -1.87
C VAL A 7 0.22 -6.79 -3.17
N THR A 8 0.84 -5.62 -3.06
CA THR A 8 1.41 -4.90 -4.20
C THR A 8 2.85 -4.48 -3.92
N LEU A 9 3.66 -4.37 -4.97
CA LEU A 9 5.09 -4.02 -4.89
C LEU A 9 5.33 -2.68 -5.57
N VAL A 10 5.97 -1.77 -4.86
CA VAL A 10 6.37 -0.45 -5.35
C VAL A 10 7.89 -0.38 -5.38
N THR A 11 8.45 -0.19 -6.57
CA THR A 11 9.90 -0.13 -6.79
C THR A 11 10.44 1.28 -7.03
N ASN A 12 9.55 2.25 -7.29
CA ASN A 12 9.88 3.66 -7.50
C ASN A 12 8.67 4.56 -7.19
N ASP A 13 8.93 5.86 -7.04
CA ASP A 13 7.94 6.84 -6.57
C ASP A 13 6.69 6.97 -7.45
N THR A 14 6.83 6.82 -8.77
CA THR A 14 5.73 6.94 -9.72
C THR A 14 4.73 5.78 -9.56
N TYR A 15 5.22 4.59 -9.25
CA TYR A 15 4.37 3.41 -9.02
C TYR A 15 3.67 3.43 -7.66
N SER A 16 4.15 4.25 -6.71
CA SER A 16 3.51 4.44 -5.40
C SER A 16 2.11 5.03 -5.51
N MET A 17 1.89 5.95 -6.46
CA MET A 17 0.55 6.49 -6.71
C MET A 17 -0.43 5.42 -7.17
N GLY A 18 0.01 4.50 -8.04
CA GLY A 18 -0.82 3.38 -8.48
C GLY A 18 -1.20 2.47 -7.31
N ALA A 19 -0.26 2.19 -6.41
CA ALA A 19 -0.53 1.41 -5.20
C ALA A 19 -1.50 2.13 -4.25
N LEU A 20 -1.42 3.45 -4.11
CA LEU A 20 -2.35 4.25 -3.30
C LEU A 20 -3.77 4.25 -3.88
N VAL A 21 -3.92 4.42 -5.20
CA VAL A 21 -5.22 4.38 -5.87
C VAL A 21 -5.83 2.97 -5.77
N LEU A 22 -5.02 1.92 -5.92
CA LEU A 22 -5.46 0.54 -5.71
C LEU A 22 -5.93 0.31 -4.27
N ALA A 23 -5.15 0.77 -3.28
CA ALA A 23 -5.51 0.66 -1.87
C ALA A 23 -6.81 1.39 -1.56
N HIS A 24 -7.00 2.59 -2.10
CA HIS A 24 -8.23 3.36 -1.94
C HIS A 24 -9.42 2.64 -2.57
N SER A 25 -9.28 2.16 -3.80
CA SER A 25 -10.35 1.43 -4.52
C SER A 25 -10.76 0.16 -3.77
N LEU A 26 -9.80 -0.59 -3.21
CA LEU A 26 -10.10 -1.79 -2.43
C LEU A 26 -10.83 -1.46 -1.12
N ARG A 27 -10.54 -0.32 -0.47
CA ARG A 27 -11.30 0.12 0.71
C ARG A 27 -12.74 0.44 0.38
N GLU A 28 -13.02 1.08 -0.75
CA GLU A 28 -14.39 1.37 -1.19
C GLU A 28 -15.23 0.11 -1.39
N THR A 29 -14.60 -1.03 -1.71
CA THR A 29 -15.29 -2.34 -1.83
C THR A 29 -15.67 -2.99 -0.50
N ASN A 30 -15.38 -2.36 0.66
CA ASN A 30 -15.60 -2.93 1.99
C ASN A 30 -14.95 -4.32 2.19
N THR A 31 -13.83 -4.57 1.51
CA THR A 31 -13.11 -5.83 1.66
C THR A 31 -12.58 -6.00 3.08
N ARG A 32 -12.67 -7.22 3.61
CA ARG A 32 -12.09 -7.61 4.91
C ARG A 32 -10.65 -8.11 4.76
N ALA A 33 -10.16 -8.25 3.53
CA ALA A 33 -8.80 -8.68 3.23
C ALA A 33 -7.78 -7.62 3.68
N GLN A 34 -6.63 -8.07 4.16
CA GLN A 34 -5.54 -7.17 4.51
C GLN A 34 -4.93 -6.56 3.24
N LEU A 35 -4.38 -5.35 3.33
CA LEU A 35 -3.67 -4.73 2.21
C LEU A 35 -2.23 -4.48 2.61
N VAL A 36 -1.29 -5.06 1.87
CA VAL A 36 0.16 -4.99 2.13
C VAL A 36 0.83 -4.33 0.94
N VAL A 37 1.66 -3.32 1.22
CA VAL A 37 2.48 -2.68 0.19
C VAL A 37 3.94 -2.96 0.52
N LEU A 38 4.60 -3.70 -0.37
CA LEU A 38 6.04 -3.93 -0.34
C LEU A 38 6.73 -2.75 -1.02
N ILE A 39 7.74 -2.18 -0.36
CA ILE A 39 8.43 -0.98 -0.83
C ILE A 39 9.92 -1.31 -0.94
N THR A 40 10.52 -1.08 -2.10
CA THR A 40 11.98 -1.24 -2.24
C THR A 40 12.73 -0.01 -1.74
N PRO A 41 14.02 -0.12 -1.38
CA PRO A 41 14.84 1.01 -0.91
C PRO A 41 15.00 2.14 -1.93
N GLY A 42 14.62 1.94 -3.19
CA GLY A 42 14.68 2.95 -4.25
C GLY A 42 13.54 3.98 -4.21
N VAL A 43 12.58 3.82 -3.29
CA VAL A 43 11.45 4.75 -3.09
C VAL A 43 11.85 5.84 -2.10
N THR A 44 11.60 7.10 -2.46
CA THR A 44 11.93 8.25 -1.62
C THR A 44 11.07 8.30 -0.35
N ASP A 45 11.65 8.86 0.72
CA ASP A 45 10.94 8.98 2.00
C ASP A 45 9.64 9.78 1.89
N HIS A 46 9.54 10.71 0.93
CA HIS A 46 8.32 11.48 0.66
C HIS A 46 7.10 10.58 0.40
N MET A 47 7.28 9.47 -0.32
CA MET A 47 6.19 8.51 -0.57
C MET A 47 5.89 7.61 0.63
N LYS A 48 6.86 7.36 1.51
CA LYS A 48 6.61 6.66 2.77
C LYS A 48 5.71 7.48 3.70
N TYR A 49 5.89 8.81 3.72
CA TYR A 49 5.05 9.73 4.52
C TYR A 49 3.64 9.89 3.96
N SER A 50 3.46 9.90 2.63
CA SER A 50 2.12 9.99 2.02
C SER A 50 1.26 8.74 2.32
N GLN A 51 1.88 7.58 2.56
CA GLN A 51 1.19 6.36 3.01
C GLN A 51 0.71 6.40 4.48
N LEU A 52 1.24 7.30 5.32
CA LEU A 52 0.71 7.51 6.68
C LEU A 52 -0.70 8.12 6.69
N LEU A 53 -1.14 8.72 5.58
CA LEU A 53 -2.55 9.10 5.36
C LEU A 53 -3.47 7.86 5.27
N PHE A 54 -2.90 6.66 5.07
CA PHE A 54 -3.59 5.38 5.03
C PHE A 54 -3.05 4.42 6.12
N PRO A 55 -3.40 4.66 7.40
CA PRO A 55 -2.78 4.03 8.58
C PRO A 55 -3.02 2.52 8.76
N SER A 56 -3.57 1.83 7.77
CA SER A 56 -3.94 0.40 7.86
C SER A 56 -3.14 -0.52 6.94
N VAL A 57 -2.12 0.00 6.27
CA VAL A 57 -1.27 -0.78 5.36
C VAL A 57 0.02 -1.15 6.09
N PRO A 58 0.21 -2.40 6.57
CA PRO A 58 1.50 -2.85 7.06
C PRO A 58 2.54 -2.76 5.94
N ILE A 59 3.59 -1.98 6.19
CA ILE A 59 4.77 -1.88 5.34
C ILE A 59 5.77 -2.92 5.82
N ILE A 60 6.07 -3.89 4.98
CA ILE A 60 7.14 -4.86 5.21
C ILE A 60 8.37 -4.34 4.46
N HIS A 61 9.42 -4.00 5.21
CA HIS A 61 10.73 -3.58 4.69
C HIS A 61 11.58 -4.80 4.34
#